data_AF-A0A956NXF7-F1
#
_entry.id   AF-A0A956NXF7-F1
#
_cell.length_a   1.000
_cell.length_b   1.000
_cell.length_c   1.000
_cell.angle_alpha   90.00
_cell.angle_beta   90.00
_cell.angle_gamma   90.00
#
_symmetry.space_group_name_H-M   'P 1'
#
loop_
_entity.id
_entity.type
_entity.pdbx_description
1 polymer ?
#
loop_
_entity_poly.entity_id
_entity_poly.type
_entity_poly.pdbx_seq_one_letter_code
_entity_poly.pdbx_strand_id
1 'polypeptide(L)' 'MFMLIMLITVYKIYMDLPFGDTGAIPLTFLSFHSFNRYKQTKEKNTLVYGIVTGFIGVAFLIWYVIETI' A
#
# COMPACT_ATOMS: atom_id res chain seq x y z
N MET A 1 -0.65 7.93 12.01
CA MET A 1 -0.38 7.67 10.58
C MET A 1 -1.64 7.24 9.84
N PHE A 2 -2.32 6.15 10.23
CA PHE A 2 -3.57 5.70 9.59
C PHE A 2 -4.67 6.76 9.48
N MET A 3 -4.94 7.50 10.57
CA MET A 3 -5.93 8.58 10.58
C MET A 3 -5.62 9.67 9.55
N LEU A 4 -4.34 9.99 9.36
CA LEU A 4 -3.88 10.99 8.40
C LEU A 4 -4.03 10.51 6.96
N ILE A 5 -3.69 9.25 6.69
CA ILE A 5 -3.89 8.61 5.38
C ILE A 5 -5.39 8.61 5.03
N MET A 6 -6.25 8.18 5.96
CA MET A 6 -7.70 8.22 5.79
C MET A 6 -8.22 9.62 5.43
N LEU A 7 -7.80 10.66 6.18
CA LEU A 7 -8.22 12.03 5.90
C LEU A 7 -7.77 12.52 4.52
N ILE A 8 -6.54 12.20 4.11
CA ILE A 8 -6.01 12.58 2.79
C ILE A 8 -6.74 11.83 1.68
N THR A 9 -7.02 10.54 1.85
CA THR A 9 -7.78 9.74 0.87
C THR A 9 -9.20 10.30 0.70
N VAL A 10 -9.90 10.63 1.79
CA VAL A 10 -11.25 11.24 1.73
C VAL A 10 -11.20 12.60 1.03
N TYR A 11 -10.21 13.43 1.36
CA TYR A 11 -10.01 14.72 0.70
C TYR A 11 -9.79 14.57 -0.82
N LYS A 12 -8.94 13.62 -1.23
CA LYS A 12 -8.66 13.37 -2.64
C LYS A 12 -9.88 12.87 -3.39
N ILE A 13 -10.65 11.95 -2.80
CA ILE A 13 -11.92 11.48 -3.37
C ILE A 13 -12.91 12.64 -3.52
N TYR A 14 -13.02 13.50 -2.52
CA TYR A 14 -13.93 14.66 -2.57
C TYR A 14 -13.54 15.68 -3.65
N MET A 15 -12.24 15.81 -3.94
CA MET A 15 -11.71 16.73 -4.95
C MET A 15 -11.51 16.09 -6.33
N ASP A 16 -12.00 14.85 -6.55
CA ASP A 16 -11.78 14.06 -7.77
C ASP A 16 -10.29 13.97 -8.17
N LEU A 17 -9.41 13.85 -7.17
CA LEU A 17 -7.96 13.73 -7.36
C LEU A 17 -7.50 12.26 -7.32
N PRO A 18 -6.45 11.89 -8.07
CA PRO A 18 -5.88 10.56 -8.01
C PRO A 18 -5.42 10.19 -6.60
N PHE A 19 -5.92 9.06 -6.07
CA PHE A 19 -5.69 8.64 -4.69
C PHE A 19 -4.94 7.32 -4.54
N GLY A 20 -4.58 6.66 -5.65
CA GLY A 20 -3.89 5.37 -5.61
C GLY A 20 -2.55 5.41 -4.83
N ASP A 21 -1.87 6.56 -4.81
CA ASP A 21 -0.67 6.81 -4.00
C ASP A 21 -0.91 6.64 -2.48
N THR A 22 -2.03 7.15 -1.97
CA THR A 22 -2.38 7.07 -0.55
C THR A 22 -2.60 5.64 -0.06
N GLY A 23 -3.02 4.74 -0.95
CA GLY A 23 -3.12 3.30 -0.69
C GLY A 23 -1.80 2.55 -0.90
N ALA A 24 -1.04 2.89 -1.93
CA ALA A 24 0.21 2.22 -2.28
C ALA A 24 1.31 2.38 -1.20
N ILE A 25 1.41 3.57 -0.60
CA ILE A 25 2.42 3.89 0.43
C ILE A 25 2.32 2.94 1.65
N PRO A 26 1.18 2.86 2.39
CA PRO A 26 1.08 2.00 3.55
C PRO A 26 1.22 0.50 3.21
N LEU A 27 0.72 0.08 2.05
CA LEU A 27 0.86 -1.31 1.58
C LEU A 27 2.32 -1.68 1.32
N THR A 28 3.11 -0.76 0.78
CA THR A 28 4.55 -0.94 0.59
C THR A 28 5.26 -1.12 1.93
N PHE A 29 4.96 -0.29 2.93
CA PHE A 29 5.53 -0.45 4.28
C PHE A 29 5.15 -1.78 4.93
N LEU A 30 3.89 -2.21 4.80
CA LEU A 30 3.43 -3.51 5.30
C LEU A 30 4.16 -4.67 4.62
N SER A 31 4.35 -4.59 3.30
CA SER A 31 5.08 -5.59 2.53
C SER A 31 6.53 -5.70 3.00
N PHE A 32 7.26 -4.58 3.07
CA PHE A 32 8.63 -4.54 3.56
C PHE A 32 8.77 -5.05 5.01
N HIS A 33 7.86 -4.63 5.89
CA HIS A 33 7.83 -5.11 7.27
C HIS A 33 7.66 -6.63 7.32
N SER A 34 6.74 -7.18 6.53
CA SER A 34 6.48 -8.61 6.50
C SER A 34 7.66 -9.42 5.95
N PHE A 35 8.33 -8.91 4.91
CA PHE A 35 9.57 -9.54 4.42
C PHE A 35 10.70 -9.50 5.45
N ASN A 36 10.85 -8.40 6.19
CA ASN A 36 11.84 -8.32 7.27
C ASN A 36 11.52 -9.29 8.41
N ARG A 37 10.24 -9.43 8.77
CA ARG A 37 9.80 -10.41 9.77
C ARG A 37 10.02 -11.85 9.31
N TYR A 38 9.80 -12.14 8.03
CA TYR A 38 10.15 -13.45 7.45
C TYR A 38 11.64 -13.74 7.55
N LYS A 39 12.51 -12.74 7.32
CA LYS A 39 13.96 -12.93 7.46
C LYS A 39 14.35 -13.37 8.88
N GLN A 40 13.69 -12.83 9.90
CA GLN A 40 13.95 -13.11 11.32
C GLN A 40 13.33 -14.42 11.81
N THR A 41 12.06 -14.66 11.47
CA THR A 41 11.27 -15.76 12.05
C THR A 41 11.14 -16.98 11.13
N LYS A 42 11.40 -16.81 9.83
CA LYS A 42 11.19 -17.81 8.77
C LYS A 42 9.75 -18.33 8.66
N GLU A 43 8.78 -17.60 9.23
CA GLU A 43 7.36 -17.96 9.15
C GLU A 43 6.80 -17.74 7.74
N LYS A 44 6.35 -18.80 7.07
CA LYS A 44 5.79 -18.73 5.71
C LYS A 44 4.60 -17.76 5.60
N ASN A 45 3.80 -17.62 6.64
CA ASN A 45 2.66 -16.71 6.66
C ASN A 45 3.09 -15.25 6.44
N THR A 46 4.22 -14.85 7.04
CA THR A 46 4.79 -13.50 6.85
C THR A 46 5.34 -13.30 5.44
N LEU A 47 5.86 -14.35 4.79
CA LEU A 47 6.29 -14.26 3.39
C LEU A 47 5.08 -14.03 2.47
N VAL A 48 4.04 -14.85 2.61
CA VAL A 48 2.82 -14.75 1.79
C VAL A 48 2.15 -13.39 1.98
N TYR A 49 2.03 -12.93 3.22
CA TYR A 49 1.46 -11.61 3.52
C TYR A 49 2.26 -10.47 2.88
N GLY A 50 3.60 -10.56 2.90
CA GLY A 50 4.47 -9.59 2.24
C GLY A 50 4.27 -9.54 0.73
N ILE A 51 4.16 -10.70 0.08
CA ILE A 51 3.89 -10.80 -1.36
C ILE A 51 2.53 -10.21 -1.70
N VAL A 52 1.48 -10.61 -0.99
CA VAL A 52 0.10 -10.13 -1.24
C VAL A 52 0.01 -8.62 -1.09
N THR A 53 0.50 -8.08 0.03
CA THR A 53 0.49 -6.61 0.26
C THR A 53 1.33 -5.85 -0.76
N GLY A 54 2.44 -6.43 -1.23
CA GLY A 54 3.27 -5.87 -2.30
C GLY A 54 2.51 -5.80 -3.63
N PHE A 55 1.87 -6.88 -4.06
CA PHE A 55 1.06 -6.90 -5.28
C PHE A 55 -0.09 -5.90 -5.26
N ILE A 56 -0.82 -5.83 -4.15
CA ILE A 56 -1.90 -4.84 -3.98
C ILE A 56 -1.31 -3.42 -4.04
N GLY A 57 -0.17 -3.18 -3.40
CA GLY A 57 0.51 -1.88 -3.46
C GLY A 57 0.89 -1.46 -4.87
N VAL A 58 1.41 -2.39 -5.68
CA VAL A 58 1.72 -2.15 -7.09
C VAL A 58 0.46 -1.87 -7.91
N ALA A 59 -0.63 -2.59 -7.67
CA ALA A 59 -1.91 -2.33 -8.36
C ALA A 59 -2.45 -0.91 -8.08
N PHE A 60 -2.35 -0.44 -6.83
CA PHE A 60 -2.72 0.93 -6.46
C PHE A 60 -1.82 1.98 -7.12
N LEU A 61 -0.53 1.68 -7.28
CA LEU A 61 0.42 2.54 -8.00
C LEU A 61 0.08 2.61 -9.49
N ILE A 62 -0.22 1.47 -10.12
CA ILE A 62 -0.63 1.42 -11.54
C ILE A 62 -1.91 2.24 -11.74
N TRP A 63 -2.90 2.06 -10.86
CA TRP A 63 -4.13 2.87 -10.90
C TRP A 63 -3.79 4.36 -10.79
N TYR A 64 -3.00 4.76 -9.79
CA TYR A 64 -2.58 6.15 -9.64
C TYR A 64 -1.98 6.74 -10.92
N VAL A 65 -1.09 6.01 -11.59
CA VAL A 65 -0.49 6.46 -12.85
C VAL A 65 -1.55 6.60 -13.95
N ILE A 66 -2.47 5.65 -14.08
CA ILE A 66 -3.56 5.70 -15.08
C ILE A 66 -4.48 6.90 -14.84
N GLU A 67 -4.84 7.21 -13.59
CA GLU A 67 -5.68 8.37 -13.26
C GLU A 67 -4.96 9.71 -13.41
N THR A 68 -3.62 9.71 -13.37
CA THR A 68 -2.82 10.94 -13.43
C THR A 68 -2.47 11.35 -14.87
N ILE A 69 -2.54 10.41 -15.83
CA ILE A 69 -2.30 10.66 -17.26
C ILE A 69 -3.58 11.16 -17.92
#